data_AF-Q53F39-F1
#
_entry.id   AF-Q53F39-F1
#
_cell.length_a   1.000
_cell.length_b   1.000
_cell.length_c   1.000
_cell.angle_alpha   90.00
_cell.angle_beta   90.00
_cell.angle_gamma   90.00
#
_symmetry.space_group_name_H-M   'P 1'
#
loop_
_entity.id
_entity.type
_entity.pdbx_description
1 polymer ?
#
loop_
_entity_poly.entity_id
_entity_poly.type
_entity_poly.pdbx_seq_one_letter_code
_entity_poly.pdbx_strand_id
1 'polypeptide(L)'
;MAMIELGFGRQNFHPLKRKSSLLLKLIAVVFAVLLFCEFLIYYLAIFQCNWPEVKTTASDGEQTTREPVLKAMFLADTHLLGEFLGHWLDKLRREWQMERAFQTALWLLQPEVVFILGDIFDEGKWSTPEAWADDVERFQKMFRHPSHVQLKVVAGNHDIGFHYEMNTYKVERFEKVFSSERLFSWKGINFVMVNSVALNGDGCGICSETEAELIEVSHRLNCSREARGSSRCGPGPLLPTSAPVLLQHYPLYRRSDANCSGEDAAPAEERDIPFKENYDVLSREASQKLLWWLQPRLVLSGHTHSACEVHHGGRVPELSVPSFSWRNRNNPSFIMGSITPTDYTLSKCYLPREDVVLIIYCGVVGFLVVLTLTHFGLLASPFLSGLNLLGKRKTR
;
A
#
# COMPACT_ATOMS: atom_id res chain seq x y z
N MET A 1 15.69 -14.21 -86.81
CA MET A 1 16.16 -13.52 -85.59
C MET A 1 15.01 -13.51 -84.61
N ALA A 2 15.12 -14.29 -83.54
CA ALA A 2 14.08 -14.41 -82.52
C ALA A 2 13.95 -13.08 -81.74
N MET A 3 12.73 -12.58 -81.63
CA MET A 3 12.38 -11.39 -80.86
C MET A 3 12.69 -11.62 -79.38
N ILE A 4 13.54 -10.75 -78.84
CA ILE A 4 13.79 -10.65 -77.40
C ILE A 4 12.69 -9.74 -76.84
N GLU A 5 11.55 -10.32 -76.49
CA GLU A 5 10.63 -9.72 -75.51
C GLU A 5 10.91 -10.35 -74.16
N LEU A 6 11.56 -9.60 -73.26
CA LEU A 6 11.68 -9.96 -71.86
C LEU A 6 11.47 -8.71 -71.01
N GLY A 7 10.18 -8.46 -70.78
CA GLY A 7 9.60 -8.33 -69.43
C GLY A 7 10.21 -7.28 -68.50
N PHE A 8 9.43 -6.22 -68.27
CA PHE A 8 9.55 -5.31 -67.14
C PHE A 8 9.62 -6.04 -65.79
N GLY A 9 10.84 -6.31 -65.30
CA GLY A 9 11.10 -6.75 -63.93
C GLY A 9 11.12 -5.57 -62.95
N ARG A 10 9.98 -4.91 -62.72
CA ARG A 10 9.83 -3.82 -61.74
C ARG A 10 9.62 -4.39 -60.33
N GLN A 11 10.66 -4.90 -59.66
CA GLN A 11 10.59 -5.28 -58.23
C GLN A 11 11.88 -4.99 -57.43
N ASN A 12 12.38 -3.76 -57.41
CA ASN A 12 13.49 -3.38 -56.51
C ASN A 12 13.11 -2.37 -55.39
N PHE A 13 11.82 -2.12 -55.14
CA PHE A 13 11.35 -1.17 -54.11
C PHE A 13 10.82 -1.81 -52.80
N HIS A 14 11.18 -3.06 -52.47
CA HIS A 14 10.57 -3.77 -51.33
C HIS A 14 11.38 -4.01 -50.03
N PRO A 15 12.73 -3.97 -49.97
CA PRO A 15 13.43 -4.28 -48.71
C PRO A 15 13.33 -3.15 -47.66
N LEU A 16 13.41 -1.87 -48.07
CA LEU A 16 13.37 -0.73 -47.15
C LEU A 16 11.98 -0.57 -46.50
N LYS A 17 10.90 -0.67 -47.30
CA LYS A 17 9.51 -0.65 -46.80
C LYS A 17 9.23 -1.81 -45.85
N ARG A 18 9.75 -3.02 -46.15
CA ARG A 18 9.57 -4.21 -45.29
C ARG A 18 10.29 -4.07 -43.95
N LYS A 19 11.50 -3.50 -43.91
CA LYS A 19 12.24 -3.21 -42.66
C LYS A 19 11.55 -2.13 -41.82
N SER A 20 11.14 -1.02 -42.45
CA SER A 20 10.42 0.06 -41.76
C SER A 20 9.10 -0.43 -41.15
N SER A 21 8.36 -1.29 -41.86
CA SER A 21 7.12 -1.88 -41.33
C SER A 21 7.35 -2.79 -40.12
N LEU A 22 8.45 -3.56 -40.07
CA LEU A 22 8.77 -4.36 -38.88
C LEU A 22 9.11 -3.48 -37.69
N LEU A 23 10.00 -2.50 -37.89
CA LEU A 23 10.44 -1.61 -36.82
C LEU A 23 9.24 -0.90 -36.17
N LEU A 24 8.30 -0.40 -36.99
CA LEU A 24 7.09 0.24 -36.48
C LEU A 24 6.22 -0.72 -35.66
N LYS A 25 6.07 -1.98 -36.09
CA LYS A 25 5.33 -3.01 -35.33
C LYS A 25 6.01 -3.34 -34.01
N LEU A 26 7.34 -3.48 -33.99
CA LEU A 26 8.09 -3.74 -32.77
C LEU A 26 7.94 -2.59 -31.78
N ILE A 27 8.10 -1.34 -32.24
CA ILE A 27 7.91 -0.13 -31.41
C ILE A 27 6.48 -0.08 -30.87
N ALA A 28 5.46 -0.34 -31.70
CA ALA A 28 4.07 -0.32 -31.27
C ALA A 28 3.78 -1.36 -30.19
N VAL A 29 4.32 -2.58 -30.32
CA VAL A 29 4.16 -3.63 -29.30
C VAL A 29 4.89 -3.29 -28.01
N VAL A 30 6.12 -2.76 -28.09
CA VAL A 30 6.88 -2.30 -26.91
C VAL A 30 6.13 -1.17 -26.19
N PHE A 31 5.62 -0.19 -26.92
CA PHE A 31 4.83 0.89 -26.33
C PHE A 31 3.53 0.38 -25.70
N ALA A 32 2.83 -0.54 -26.36
CA ALA A 32 1.61 -1.13 -25.83
C ALA A 32 1.84 -1.91 -24.52
N VAL A 33 2.92 -2.70 -24.43
CA VAL A 33 3.23 -3.43 -23.18
C VAL A 33 3.65 -2.49 -22.07
N LEU A 34 4.46 -1.46 -22.36
CA LEU A 34 4.84 -0.45 -21.37
C LEU A 34 3.59 0.30 -20.87
N LEU A 35 2.72 0.76 -21.77
CA LEU A 35 1.47 1.42 -21.40
C LEU A 35 0.58 0.50 -20.55
N PHE A 36 0.51 -0.79 -20.88
CA PHE A 36 -0.28 -1.74 -20.12
C PHE A 36 0.30 -1.98 -18.72
N CYS A 37 1.55 -2.44 -18.64
CA CYS A 37 2.19 -2.87 -17.41
C CYS A 37 2.57 -1.71 -16.47
N GLU A 38 2.89 -0.54 -17.01
CA GLU A 38 3.31 0.63 -16.22
C GLU A 38 2.17 1.58 -15.88
N PHE A 39 1.00 1.41 -16.47
CA PHE A 39 -0.11 2.36 -16.29
C PHE A 39 -1.49 1.68 -16.22
N LEU A 40 -1.94 1.03 -17.29
CA LEU A 40 -3.33 0.54 -17.36
C LEU A 40 -3.65 -0.56 -16.34
N ILE A 41 -2.69 -1.43 -16.03
CA ILE A 41 -2.92 -2.56 -15.12
C ILE A 41 -3.33 -2.09 -13.72
N TYR A 42 -2.83 -0.94 -13.24
CA TYR A 42 -3.21 -0.36 -11.96
C TYR A 42 -4.68 0.07 -11.96
N TYR A 43 -5.14 0.69 -13.05
CA TYR A 43 -6.56 1.04 -13.21
C TYR A 43 -7.42 -0.21 -13.23
N LEU A 44 -7.01 -1.26 -13.96
CA LEU A 44 -7.77 -2.51 -14.01
C LEU A 44 -7.87 -3.20 -12.65
N ALA A 45 -6.80 -3.21 -11.87
CA ALA A 45 -6.80 -3.79 -10.53
C ALA A 45 -7.68 -2.98 -9.56
N ILE A 46 -7.44 -1.67 -9.47
CA ILE A 46 -8.09 -0.81 -8.47
C ILE A 46 -9.56 -0.52 -8.82
N PHE A 47 -9.93 -0.49 -10.11
CA PHE A 47 -11.33 -0.28 -10.53
C PHE A 47 -12.28 -1.39 -10.04
N GLN A 48 -11.76 -2.55 -9.67
CA GLN A 48 -12.55 -3.64 -9.09
C GLN A 48 -12.86 -3.41 -7.59
N CYS A 49 -12.18 -2.47 -6.94
CA CYS A 49 -12.35 -2.18 -5.53
C CYS A 49 -13.52 -1.21 -5.30
N ASN A 50 -14.37 -1.53 -4.33
CA ASN A 50 -15.48 -0.69 -3.91
C ASN A 50 -15.37 -0.37 -2.42
N TRP A 51 -15.85 0.82 -2.04
CA TRP A 51 -16.04 1.17 -0.64
C TRP A 51 -17.05 0.20 -0.02
N PRO A 52 -16.70 -0.45 1.11
CA PRO A 52 -17.60 -1.41 1.72
C PRO A 52 -18.83 -0.71 2.31
N GLU A 53 -19.98 -1.38 2.29
CA GLU A 53 -21.18 -0.85 2.93
C GLU A 53 -21.04 -0.92 4.46
N VAL A 54 -21.35 0.18 5.14
CA VAL A 54 -21.40 0.26 6.61
C VAL A 54 -22.83 0.50 7.06
N LYS A 55 -23.24 -0.17 8.14
CA LYS A 55 -24.56 0.06 8.71
C LYS A 55 -24.61 1.50 9.21
N THR A 56 -25.49 2.29 8.62
CA THR A 56 -25.90 3.56 9.21
C THR A 56 -27.13 3.23 10.05
N THR A 57 -27.17 3.66 11.31
CA THR A 57 -28.35 3.54 12.15
C THR A 57 -29.54 4.22 11.45
N ALA A 58 -30.41 3.40 10.86
CA ALA A 58 -31.71 3.79 10.39
C ALA A 58 -32.71 3.19 11.37
N SER A 59 -33.08 3.92 12.41
CA SER A 59 -34.18 3.49 13.30
C SER A 59 -35.10 4.68 13.60
N ASP A 60 -36.32 4.49 13.13
CA ASP A 60 -37.60 5.00 13.63
C ASP A 60 -37.91 6.49 13.51
N GLY A 61 -38.69 6.80 12.46
CA GLY A 61 -39.69 7.87 12.49
C GLY A 61 -39.16 9.30 12.37
N GLU A 62 -39.35 9.89 11.18
CA GLU A 62 -39.33 11.34 10.92
C GLU A 62 -37.99 12.08 11.20
N GLN A 63 -37.17 12.17 10.14
CA GLN A 63 -36.02 13.09 10.01
C GLN A 63 -34.75 12.77 10.82
N THR A 64 -34.22 11.55 10.73
CA THR A 64 -32.84 11.26 11.18
C THR A 64 -31.84 11.44 10.03
N THR A 65 -30.98 12.45 10.14
CA THR A 65 -29.79 12.64 9.30
C THR A 65 -28.90 11.38 9.35
N ARG A 66 -28.66 10.75 8.20
CA ARG A 66 -27.68 9.66 8.08
C ARG A 66 -26.33 10.10 8.65
N GLU A 67 -25.73 9.28 9.51
CA GLU A 67 -24.37 9.54 10.01
C GLU A 67 -23.40 9.74 8.83
N PRO A 68 -22.54 10.76 8.87
CA PRO A 68 -21.58 10.98 7.79
C PRO A 68 -20.57 9.82 7.76
N VAL A 69 -20.53 9.11 6.64
CA VAL A 69 -19.50 8.08 6.41
C VAL A 69 -18.20 8.76 6.01
N LEU A 70 -17.12 8.37 6.69
CA LEU A 70 -15.75 8.71 6.35
C LEU A 70 -15.13 7.60 5.51
N LYS A 71 -14.62 7.95 4.33
CA LYS A 71 -13.84 7.06 3.48
C LYS A 71 -12.36 7.18 3.82
N ALA A 72 -11.81 6.19 4.50
CA ALA A 72 -10.42 6.14 4.93
C ALA A 72 -9.63 5.08 4.17
N MET A 73 -8.41 5.40 3.76
CA MET A 73 -7.47 4.46 3.15
C MET A 73 -6.30 4.22 4.11
N PHE A 74 -5.88 2.97 4.28
CA PHE A 74 -4.77 2.60 5.16
C PHE A 74 -3.71 1.84 4.37
N LEU A 75 -2.48 2.37 4.40
CA LEU A 75 -1.28 1.80 3.81
C LEU A 75 -0.29 1.45 4.93
N ALA A 76 0.63 0.55 4.66
CA ALA A 76 1.76 0.27 5.56
C ALA A 76 2.98 -0.14 4.75
N ASP A 77 4.16 -0.02 5.36
CA ASP A 77 5.41 -0.64 4.88
C ASP A 77 5.70 -0.28 3.42
N THR A 78 5.75 1.02 3.12
CA THR A 78 6.06 1.49 1.76
C THR A 78 7.53 1.28 1.44
N HIS A 79 8.43 1.36 2.44
CA HIS A 79 9.85 1.06 2.31
C HIS A 79 10.50 1.76 1.11
N LEU A 80 10.45 3.10 1.10
CA LEU A 80 11.21 3.91 0.15
C LEU A 80 12.69 3.55 0.24
N LEU A 81 13.28 3.16 -0.88
CA LEU A 81 14.65 2.68 -0.89
C LEU A 81 15.62 3.83 -0.59
N GLY A 82 16.47 3.60 0.39
CA GLY A 82 17.51 4.55 0.78
C GLY A 82 18.73 4.54 -0.15
N GLU A 83 19.76 5.27 0.26
CA GLU A 83 21.00 5.47 -0.49
C GLU A 83 21.94 4.26 -0.42
N PHE A 84 21.94 3.52 0.68
CA PHE A 84 23.01 2.57 1.01
C PHE A 84 22.79 1.17 0.43
N LEU A 85 21.61 0.60 0.62
CA LEU A 85 21.26 -0.77 0.20
C LEU A 85 20.34 -0.78 -1.03
N GLY A 86 19.85 0.40 -1.46
CA GLY A 86 18.94 0.54 -2.59
C GLY A 86 19.63 0.47 -3.95
N HIS A 87 19.51 -0.66 -4.67
CA HIS A 87 19.92 -0.70 -6.08
C HIS A 87 19.01 0.20 -6.94
N TRP A 88 19.60 1.02 -7.83
CA TRP A 88 18.85 2.05 -8.58
C TRP A 88 17.66 1.51 -9.39
N LEU A 89 17.78 0.33 -9.99
CA LEU A 89 16.69 -0.28 -10.77
C LEU A 89 15.57 -0.79 -9.85
N ASP A 90 15.92 -1.31 -8.69
CA ASP A 90 14.93 -1.73 -7.70
C ASP A 90 14.19 -0.50 -7.19
N LYS A 91 14.93 0.56 -6.82
CA LYS A 91 14.39 1.86 -6.44
C LYS A 91 13.41 2.39 -7.49
N LEU A 92 13.84 2.48 -8.74
CA LEU A 92 12.99 2.92 -9.85
C LEU A 92 11.70 2.08 -9.94
N ARG A 93 11.80 0.75 -9.82
CA ARG A 93 10.67 -0.16 -9.99
C ARG A 93 9.66 -0.07 -8.85
N ARG A 94 10.13 -0.13 -7.60
CA ARG A 94 9.28 -0.10 -6.40
C ARG A 94 8.62 1.25 -6.21
N GLU A 95 9.40 2.33 -6.34
CA GLU A 95 8.88 3.70 -6.22
C GLU A 95 7.89 4.03 -7.35
N TRP A 96 8.16 3.60 -8.58
CA TRP A 96 7.19 3.75 -9.67
C TRP A 96 5.89 3.00 -9.38
N GLN A 97 5.96 1.75 -8.89
CA GLN A 97 4.77 0.98 -8.54
C GLN A 97 3.94 1.69 -7.47
N MET A 98 4.58 2.15 -6.40
CA MET A 98 3.88 2.85 -5.31
C MET A 98 3.26 4.16 -5.79
N GLU A 99 3.98 4.97 -6.55
CA GLU A 99 3.43 6.21 -7.11
C GLU A 99 2.23 5.92 -8.00
N ARG A 100 2.34 4.98 -8.94
CA ARG A 100 1.22 4.65 -9.84
C ARG A 100 0.02 4.10 -9.08
N ALA A 101 0.24 3.17 -8.16
CA ALA A 101 -0.82 2.60 -7.33
C ALA A 101 -1.54 3.69 -6.51
N PHE A 102 -0.78 4.55 -5.81
CA PHE A 102 -1.35 5.58 -4.96
C PHE A 102 -2.10 6.65 -5.76
N GLN A 103 -1.51 7.15 -6.85
CA GLN A 103 -2.16 8.16 -7.70
C GLN A 103 -3.43 7.61 -8.37
N THR A 104 -3.41 6.36 -8.82
CA THR A 104 -4.60 5.70 -9.38
C THR A 104 -5.68 5.47 -8.31
N ALA A 105 -5.30 5.05 -7.11
CA ALA A 105 -6.22 4.87 -5.98
C ALA A 105 -6.89 6.19 -5.57
N LEU A 106 -6.13 7.27 -5.42
CA LEU A 106 -6.69 8.60 -5.15
C LEU A 106 -7.68 9.02 -6.24
N TRP A 107 -7.32 8.86 -7.50
CA TRP A 107 -8.16 9.25 -8.63
C TRP A 107 -9.49 8.51 -8.66
N LEU A 108 -9.46 7.17 -8.54
CA LEU A 108 -10.65 6.33 -8.67
C LEU A 108 -11.50 6.28 -7.39
N LEU A 109 -10.87 6.17 -6.23
CA LEU A 109 -11.56 5.88 -4.97
C LEU A 109 -11.90 7.14 -4.18
N GLN A 110 -11.17 8.24 -4.38
CA GLN A 110 -11.39 9.54 -3.72
C GLN A 110 -11.55 9.40 -2.18
N PRO A 111 -10.55 8.84 -1.47
CA PRO A 111 -10.59 8.81 -0.01
C PRO A 111 -10.50 10.22 0.57
N GLU A 112 -11.09 10.44 1.74
CA GLU A 112 -11.02 11.73 2.44
C GLU A 112 -9.80 11.81 3.36
N VAL A 113 -9.36 10.65 3.86
CA VAL A 113 -8.16 10.52 4.69
C VAL A 113 -7.38 9.29 4.26
N VAL A 114 -6.06 9.42 4.26
CA VAL A 114 -5.10 8.34 4.08
C VAL A 114 -4.24 8.26 5.33
N PHE A 115 -4.09 7.06 5.86
CA PHE A 115 -3.16 6.74 6.93
C PHE A 115 -2.02 5.87 6.39
N ILE A 116 -0.78 6.16 6.75
CA ILE A 116 0.37 5.27 6.50
C ILE A 116 0.96 4.83 7.83
N LEU A 117 0.94 3.52 8.07
CA LEU A 117 1.22 2.90 9.36
C LEU A 117 2.69 2.50 9.51
N GLY A 118 3.60 3.46 9.35
CA GLY A 118 5.04 3.29 9.55
C GLY A 118 5.78 2.60 8.40
N ASP A 119 7.11 2.58 8.58
CA ASP A 119 8.09 2.10 7.61
C ASP A 119 7.90 2.77 6.25
N ILE A 120 7.90 4.10 6.31
CA ILE A 120 7.86 4.96 5.14
C ILE A 120 9.14 4.79 4.35
N PHE A 121 10.27 4.92 5.04
CA PHE A 121 11.62 4.84 4.52
C PHE A 121 12.27 3.55 4.99
N ASP A 122 12.97 2.84 4.10
CA ASP A 122 13.67 1.59 4.44
C ASP A 122 14.95 1.85 5.28
N GLU A 123 15.59 2.99 5.07
CA GLU A 123 16.87 3.34 5.70
C GLU A 123 16.81 4.62 6.54
N GLY A 124 15.60 5.12 6.85
CA GLY A 124 15.41 6.37 7.58
C GLY A 124 16.28 6.44 8.84
N LYS A 125 16.32 5.36 9.61
CA LYS A 125 17.16 5.16 10.81
C LYS A 125 18.67 5.37 10.62
N TRP A 126 19.18 5.30 9.39
CA TRP A 126 20.59 5.46 9.03
C TRP A 126 20.86 6.69 8.13
N SER A 127 19.82 7.34 7.58
CA SER A 127 19.97 8.45 6.64
C SER A 127 20.71 9.64 7.27
N THR A 128 21.69 10.16 6.50
CA THR A 128 22.28 11.49 6.70
C THR A 128 21.21 12.58 6.54
N PRO A 129 21.43 13.82 7.01
CA PRO A 129 20.49 14.92 6.78
C PRO A 129 20.15 15.13 5.29
N GLU A 130 21.13 14.97 4.40
CA GLU A 130 20.96 15.11 2.95
C GLU A 130 20.13 13.96 2.36
N ALA A 131 20.50 12.70 2.67
CA ALA A 131 19.74 11.53 2.22
C ALA A 131 18.29 11.56 2.75
N TRP A 132 18.10 12.00 4.00
CA TRP A 132 16.78 12.21 4.59
C TRP A 132 15.96 13.23 3.81
N ALA A 133 16.55 14.37 3.43
CA ALA A 133 15.85 15.39 2.65
C ALA A 133 15.45 14.86 1.26
N ASP A 134 16.34 14.13 0.60
CA ASP A 134 16.08 13.51 -0.70
C ASP A 134 14.97 12.45 -0.61
N ASP A 135 14.96 11.64 0.46
CA ASP A 135 13.91 10.64 0.71
C ASP A 135 12.55 11.30 0.94
N VAL A 136 12.52 12.39 1.72
CA VAL A 136 11.31 13.19 1.96
C VAL A 136 10.78 13.83 0.67
N GLU A 137 11.63 14.37 -0.20
CA GLU A 137 11.19 14.93 -1.48
C GLU A 137 10.53 13.86 -2.36
N ARG A 138 11.13 12.66 -2.44
CA ARG A 138 10.55 11.55 -3.19
C ARG A 138 9.22 11.08 -2.59
N PHE A 139 9.13 10.98 -1.27
CA PHE A 139 7.87 10.69 -0.58
C PHE A 139 6.78 11.69 -0.98
N GLN A 140 7.06 12.98 -0.85
CA GLN A 140 6.10 14.04 -1.16
C GLN A 140 5.66 14.01 -2.63
N LYS A 141 6.56 13.67 -3.55
CA LYS A 141 6.23 13.49 -4.96
C LYS A 141 5.32 12.29 -5.19
N MET A 142 5.62 11.14 -4.61
CA MET A 142 4.89 9.90 -4.85
C MET A 142 3.51 9.90 -4.20
N PHE A 143 3.44 10.36 -2.94
CA PHE A 143 2.22 10.43 -2.15
C PHE A 143 1.55 11.81 -2.21
N ARG A 144 1.81 12.58 -3.28
CA ARG A 144 1.13 13.86 -3.53
C ARG A 144 -0.39 13.65 -3.57
N HIS A 145 -1.11 14.56 -2.94
CA HIS A 145 -2.56 14.48 -2.80
C HIS A 145 -3.19 15.89 -2.84
N PRO A 146 -4.47 16.01 -3.24
CA PRO A 146 -5.18 17.28 -3.17
C PRO A 146 -5.36 17.79 -1.74
N SER A 147 -5.50 19.10 -1.56
CA SER A 147 -5.63 19.75 -0.25
C SER A 147 -6.83 19.33 0.60
N HIS A 148 -7.87 18.75 -0.01
CA HIS A 148 -9.05 18.25 0.69
C HIS A 148 -8.86 16.82 1.26
N VAL A 149 -7.80 16.13 0.84
CA VAL A 149 -7.46 14.80 1.36
C VAL A 149 -6.47 14.99 2.51
N GLN A 150 -6.75 14.37 3.65
CA GLN A 150 -5.82 14.37 4.78
C GLN A 150 -4.84 13.20 4.66
N LEU A 151 -3.56 13.45 4.90
CA LEU A 151 -2.54 12.39 5.02
C LEU A 151 -1.99 12.38 6.45
N LYS A 152 -2.08 11.24 7.12
CA LYS A 152 -1.63 11.04 8.49
C LYS A 152 -0.66 9.86 8.54
N VAL A 153 0.44 10.03 9.25
CA VAL A 153 1.54 9.06 9.21
C VAL A 153 1.99 8.74 10.62
N VAL A 154 2.16 7.44 10.89
CA VAL A 154 2.76 6.92 12.12
C VAL A 154 4.20 6.49 11.82
N ALA A 155 5.10 6.61 12.78
CA ALA A 155 6.48 6.15 12.64
C ALA A 155 6.60 4.62 12.77
N GLY A 156 7.42 4.01 11.91
CA GLY A 156 7.90 2.64 12.05
C GLY A 156 9.38 2.57 12.45
N ASN A 157 9.88 1.36 12.65
CA ASN A 157 11.25 1.14 13.12
C ASN A 157 12.30 1.41 12.03
N HIS A 158 11.97 1.31 10.75
CA HIS A 158 12.87 1.73 9.68
C HIS A 158 12.98 3.25 9.57
N ASP A 159 11.96 4.00 9.99
CA ASP A 159 11.96 5.46 9.94
C ASP A 159 12.85 6.08 11.03
N ILE A 160 12.69 5.62 12.27
CA ILE A 160 13.31 6.24 13.46
C ILE A 160 14.30 5.33 14.19
N GLY A 161 14.45 4.07 13.76
CA GLY A 161 15.28 3.05 14.40
C GLY A 161 14.47 2.12 15.29
N PHE A 162 14.93 0.88 15.49
CA PHE A 162 14.44 0.07 16.60
C PHE A 162 14.72 0.78 17.93
N HIS A 163 14.06 0.35 19.01
CA HIS A 163 14.11 1.02 20.33
C HIS A 163 15.51 1.52 20.74
N TYR A 164 16.54 0.68 20.67
CA TYR A 164 17.91 1.06 21.08
C TYR A 164 18.68 1.92 20.06
N GLU A 165 18.20 2.02 18.81
CA GLU A 165 18.73 2.91 17.77
C GLU A 165 17.92 4.22 17.66
N MET A 166 16.73 4.28 18.25
CA MET A 166 15.86 5.45 18.32
C MET A 166 16.48 6.51 19.23
N ASN A 167 16.41 7.77 18.80
CA ASN A 167 16.83 8.91 19.60
C ASN A 167 16.01 10.16 19.26
N THR A 168 16.11 11.18 20.11
CA THR A 168 15.34 12.42 19.99
C THR A 168 15.48 13.08 18.62
N TYR A 169 16.70 13.14 18.07
CA TYR A 169 16.92 13.72 16.74
C TYR A 169 16.14 12.98 15.63
N LYS A 170 16.15 11.64 15.65
CA LYS A 170 15.44 10.83 14.65
C LYS A 170 13.92 10.99 14.77
N VAL A 171 13.39 11.04 16.01
CA VAL A 171 11.97 11.27 16.27
C VAL A 171 11.57 12.69 15.82
N GLU A 172 12.26 13.72 16.29
CA GLU A 172 11.94 15.12 15.97
C GLU A 172 11.98 15.42 14.47
N ARG A 173 12.98 14.91 13.73
CA ARG A 173 13.04 15.14 12.27
C ARG A 173 11.90 14.44 11.54
N PHE A 174 11.45 13.27 12.01
CA PHE A 174 10.29 12.57 11.46
C PHE A 174 9.02 13.37 11.72
N GLU A 175 8.79 13.75 12.98
CA GLU A 175 7.59 14.50 13.38
C GLU A 175 7.53 15.88 12.71
N LYS A 176 8.67 16.51 12.44
CA LYS A 176 8.75 17.77 11.68
C LYS A 176 8.23 17.63 10.25
N VAL A 177 8.46 16.49 9.59
CA VAL A 177 7.98 16.23 8.22
C VAL A 177 6.50 15.88 8.21
N PHE A 178 6.07 15.03 9.14
CA PHE A 178 4.74 14.42 9.11
C PHE A 178 3.71 15.08 10.03
N SER A 179 4.12 16.05 10.86
CA SER A 179 3.27 16.70 11.87
C SER A 179 2.53 15.66 12.72
N SER A 180 3.31 14.77 13.36
CA SER A 180 2.79 13.58 14.04
C SER A 180 1.91 13.94 15.25
N GLU A 181 0.60 14.02 15.02
CA GLU A 181 -0.39 14.16 16.08
C GLU A 181 -0.65 12.81 16.76
N ARG A 182 -0.97 12.81 18.06
CA ARG A 182 -1.38 11.58 18.78
C ARG A 182 -2.88 11.29 18.67
N LEU A 183 -3.68 12.34 18.49
CA LEU A 183 -5.12 12.26 18.40
C LEU A 183 -5.60 13.11 17.22
N PHE A 184 -6.29 12.46 16.28
CA PHE A 184 -6.93 13.10 15.14
C PHE A 184 -8.42 12.80 15.18
N SER A 185 -9.25 13.84 15.08
CA SER A 185 -10.70 13.69 15.11
C SER A 185 -11.30 14.29 13.84
N TRP A 186 -12.08 13.48 13.11
CA TRP A 186 -12.66 13.87 11.83
C TRP A 186 -14.03 13.24 11.63
N LYS A 187 -15.03 14.01 11.17
CA LYS A 187 -16.42 13.55 11.00
C LYS A 187 -17.00 12.80 12.23
N GLY A 188 -16.64 13.22 13.44
CA GLY A 188 -17.11 12.56 14.67
C GLY A 188 -16.38 11.25 15.02
N ILE A 189 -15.30 10.92 14.33
CA ILE A 189 -14.50 9.71 14.56
C ILE A 189 -13.17 10.10 15.18
N ASN A 190 -12.79 9.42 16.26
CA ASN A 190 -11.49 9.56 16.89
C ASN A 190 -10.49 8.54 16.34
N PHE A 191 -9.29 9.00 16.01
CA PHE A 191 -8.14 8.19 15.63
C PHE A 191 -7.00 8.48 16.60
N VAL A 192 -6.45 7.44 17.21
CA VAL A 192 -5.27 7.57 18.08
C VAL A 192 -4.08 6.98 17.35
N MET A 193 -3.08 7.80 17.10
CA MET A 193 -1.85 7.44 16.40
C MET A 193 -0.72 7.26 17.41
N VAL A 194 -0.11 6.09 17.41
CA VAL A 194 0.84 5.68 18.44
C VAL A 194 2.20 5.43 17.82
N ASN A 195 3.23 6.12 18.32
CA ASN A 195 4.61 5.73 18.08
C ASN A 195 4.91 4.43 18.85
N SER A 196 4.64 3.29 18.21
CA SER A 196 4.77 1.97 18.84
C SER A 196 6.21 1.58 19.15
N VAL A 197 7.20 2.16 18.48
CA VAL A 197 8.62 1.96 18.78
C VAL A 197 8.96 2.49 20.18
N ALA A 198 8.30 3.58 20.61
CA ALA A 198 8.48 4.18 21.92
C ALA A 198 7.69 3.49 23.05
N LEU A 199 7.09 2.31 22.81
CA LEU A 199 6.38 1.51 23.81
C LEU A 199 7.15 0.27 24.26
N ASN A 200 8.49 0.35 24.29
CA ASN A 200 9.36 -0.73 24.76
C ASN A 200 9.18 -1.06 26.25
N GLY A 201 8.74 -0.09 27.07
CA GLY A 201 8.39 -0.32 28.48
C GLY A 201 9.56 -0.27 29.47
N ASP A 202 10.73 0.23 29.06
CA ASP A 202 11.93 0.38 29.92
C ASP A 202 12.04 1.75 30.61
N GLY A 203 11.08 2.65 30.39
CA GLY A 203 11.05 3.97 31.00
C GLY A 203 12.08 4.95 30.42
N CYS A 204 12.57 4.72 29.19
CA CYS A 204 13.41 5.69 28.50
C CYS A 204 12.72 7.07 28.41
N GLY A 205 13.49 8.16 28.19
CA GLY A 205 12.92 9.52 28.14
C GLY A 205 11.78 9.67 27.12
N ILE A 206 12.03 9.25 25.88
CA ILE A 206 11.04 9.26 24.78
C ILE A 206 9.84 8.35 25.09
N CYS A 207 10.10 7.21 25.72
CA CYS A 207 9.10 6.21 26.08
C CYS A 207 8.13 6.74 27.15
N SER A 208 8.69 7.39 28.17
CA SER A 208 7.94 7.98 29.27
C SER A 208 7.07 9.14 28.81
N GLU A 209 7.61 9.98 27.91
CA GLU A 209 6.86 11.05 27.26
C GLU A 209 5.71 10.50 26.42
N THR A 210 5.98 9.48 25.59
CA THR A 210 4.95 8.82 24.77
C THR A 210 3.84 8.22 25.63
N GLU A 211 4.17 7.50 26.72
CA GLU A 211 3.15 6.97 27.63
C GLU A 211 2.34 8.10 28.31
N ALA A 212 2.99 9.21 28.71
CA ALA A 212 2.31 10.35 29.31
C ALA A 212 1.31 11.01 28.36
N GLU A 213 1.69 11.21 27.08
CA GLU A 213 0.79 11.73 26.04
C GLU A 213 -0.41 10.81 25.83
N LEU A 214 -0.20 9.49 25.79
CA LEU A 214 -1.29 8.52 25.61
C LEU A 214 -2.24 8.48 26.82
N ILE A 215 -1.72 8.64 28.03
CA ILE A 215 -2.52 8.78 29.24
C ILE A 215 -3.35 10.07 29.19
N GLU A 216 -2.79 11.18 28.70
CA GLU A 216 -3.54 12.42 28.50
C GLU A 216 -4.67 12.25 27.46
N VAL A 217 -4.38 11.59 26.33
CA VAL A 217 -5.38 11.26 25.31
C VAL A 217 -6.49 10.39 25.91
N SER A 218 -6.13 9.36 26.69
CA SER A 218 -7.09 8.51 27.41
C SER A 218 -8.01 9.34 28.32
N HIS A 219 -7.43 10.25 29.12
CA HIS A 219 -8.20 11.13 29.99
C HIS A 219 -9.19 12.00 29.20
N ARG A 220 -8.75 12.60 28.08
CA ARG A 220 -9.61 13.43 27.22
C ARG A 220 -10.76 12.64 26.57
N LEU A 221 -10.47 11.42 26.09
CA LEU A 221 -11.49 10.52 25.53
C LEU A 221 -12.53 10.14 26.58
N ASN A 222 -12.09 9.77 27.79
CA ASN A 222 -12.99 9.42 28.89
C ASN A 222 -13.86 10.59 29.32
N CYS A 223 -13.27 11.78 29.49
CA CYS A 223 -14.02 13.00 29.80
C CYS A 223 -15.10 13.35 28.77
N SER A 224 -14.88 13.00 27.51
CA SER A 224 -15.85 13.26 26.43
C SER A 224 -16.98 12.21 26.39
N ARG A 225 -16.75 11.02 26.94
CA ARG A 225 -17.74 9.93 27.04
C ARG A 225 -18.59 9.99 28.32
N GLU A 226 -18.03 10.52 29.41
CA GLU A 226 -18.76 10.72 30.65
C GLU A 226 -19.84 11.82 30.51
N ALA A 227 -20.96 11.66 31.23
CA ALA A 227 -22.01 12.67 31.25
C ALA A 227 -21.44 14.02 31.76
N ARG A 228 -21.79 15.11 31.05
CA ARG A 228 -21.32 16.48 31.35
C ARG A 228 -21.34 16.78 32.86
N GLY A 229 -20.17 17.11 33.43
CA GLY A 229 -20.08 17.61 34.82
C GLY A 229 -19.22 16.80 35.80
N SER A 230 -18.46 15.79 35.35
CA SER A 230 -17.43 15.18 36.20
C SER A 230 -16.40 16.23 36.61
N SER A 231 -16.22 16.45 37.92
CA SER A 231 -15.35 17.50 38.48
C SER A 231 -13.87 17.34 38.13
N ARG A 232 -13.48 16.19 37.56
CA ARG A 232 -12.12 15.89 37.10
C ARG A 232 -11.86 16.39 35.68
N CYS A 233 -12.91 16.64 34.90
CA CYS A 233 -12.79 17.11 33.52
C CYS A 233 -12.75 18.64 33.51
N GLY A 234 -11.59 19.20 33.16
CA GLY A 234 -11.42 20.65 33.04
C GLY A 234 -12.24 21.27 31.90
N PRO A 235 -12.32 22.61 31.83
CA PRO A 235 -12.92 23.29 30.69
C PRO A 235 -12.08 23.04 29.43
N GLY A 236 -12.63 22.35 28.44
CA GLY A 236 -11.94 22.07 27.18
C GLY A 236 -12.91 21.66 26.07
N PRO A 237 -12.50 21.74 24.79
CA PRO A 237 -13.33 21.26 23.70
C PRO A 237 -13.56 19.76 23.84
N LEU A 238 -14.84 19.36 23.85
CA LEU A 238 -15.22 17.95 23.92
C LEU A 238 -14.86 17.25 22.61
N LEU A 239 -14.26 16.07 22.74
CA LEU A 239 -14.03 15.18 21.61
C LEU A 239 -15.35 14.50 21.21
N PRO A 240 -15.46 13.98 19.99
CA PRO A 240 -16.52 13.04 19.65
C PRO A 240 -16.58 11.88 20.66
N THR A 241 -17.77 11.35 20.92
CA THR A 241 -17.97 10.24 21.86
C THR A 241 -17.52 8.88 21.31
N SER A 242 -17.14 8.81 20.03
CA SER A 242 -16.75 7.57 19.36
C SER A 242 -15.55 6.91 20.03
N ALA A 243 -15.63 5.58 20.20
CA ALA A 243 -14.47 4.78 20.57
C ALA A 243 -13.41 4.89 19.46
N PRO A 244 -12.13 5.11 19.80
CA PRO A 244 -11.13 5.43 18.80
C PRO A 244 -10.80 4.22 17.94
N VAL A 245 -10.34 4.52 16.73
CA VAL A 245 -9.55 3.59 15.93
C VAL A 245 -8.09 3.81 16.33
N LEU A 246 -7.42 2.76 16.80
CA LEU A 246 -6.02 2.79 17.16
C LEU A 246 -5.17 2.49 15.92
N LEU A 247 -4.22 3.37 15.62
CA LEU A 247 -3.35 3.30 14.46
C LEU A 247 -1.90 3.28 14.93
N GLN A 248 -1.16 2.26 14.54
CA GLN A 248 0.23 2.08 14.96
C GLN A 248 1.02 1.29 13.92
N HIS A 249 2.34 1.18 14.09
CA HIS A 249 3.16 0.36 13.20
C HIS A 249 3.26 -1.09 13.70
N TYR A 250 3.79 -1.32 14.91
CA TYR A 250 3.88 -2.66 15.48
C TYR A 250 2.50 -3.21 15.83
N PRO A 251 2.20 -4.49 15.52
CA PRO A 251 0.99 -5.12 16.00
C PRO A 251 0.94 -5.18 17.53
N LEU A 252 -0.27 -5.25 18.07
CA LEU A 252 -0.42 -5.65 19.47
C LEU A 252 0.10 -7.07 19.66
N TYR A 253 0.42 -7.39 20.90
CA TYR A 253 0.98 -8.68 21.29
C TYR A 253 0.14 -9.86 20.74
N ARG A 254 0.80 -10.73 19.99
CA ARG A 254 0.33 -12.06 19.61
C ARG A 254 1.52 -13.01 19.50
N ARG A 255 1.27 -14.31 19.69
CA ARG A 255 2.35 -15.32 19.76
C ARG A 255 3.06 -15.50 18.42
N SER A 256 2.30 -15.51 17.34
CA SER A 256 2.75 -15.64 15.95
C SER A 256 1.55 -15.34 15.05
N ASP A 257 1.76 -15.43 13.76
CA ASP A 257 0.69 -15.30 12.78
C ASP A 257 -0.02 -16.65 12.50
N ALA A 258 0.25 -17.74 13.23
CA ALA A 258 -0.19 -19.10 12.91
C ALA A 258 -1.68 -19.22 12.49
N ASN A 259 -2.54 -18.44 13.15
CA ASN A 259 -3.99 -18.42 12.94
C ASN A 259 -4.49 -17.45 11.85
N CYS A 260 -3.63 -16.61 11.29
CA CYS A 260 -3.99 -15.71 10.20
C CYS A 260 -4.29 -16.53 8.94
N SER A 261 -5.17 -16.03 8.07
CA SER A 261 -5.56 -16.72 6.84
C SER A 261 -5.90 -15.72 5.75
N GLY A 262 -6.02 -16.20 4.51
CA GLY A 262 -6.22 -15.36 3.31
C GLY A 262 -5.05 -15.47 2.34
N GLU A 263 -5.24 -14.96 1.12
CA GLU A 263 -4.21 -14.93 0.06
C GLU A 263 -3.03 -14.02 0.44
N ASP A 264 -3.28 -13.06 1.35
CA ASP A 264 -2.32 -12.08 1.78
C ASP A 264 -1.70 -12.31 3.17
N ALA A 265 -2.08 -13.41 3.82
CA ALA A 265 -1.41 -13.88 5.03
C ALA A 265 0.00 -14.39 4.70
N ALA A 266 0.87 -14.39 5.72
CA ALA A 266 2.23 -14.90 5.59
C ALA A 266 2.25 -16.38 5.14
N PRO A 267 3.28 -16.83 4.40
CA PRO A 267 3.51 -18.24 4.09
C PRO A 267 3.55 -19.09 5.37
N ALA A 268 3.15 -20.36 5.27
CA ALA A 268 3.03 -21.24 6.43
C ALA A 268 4.35 -21.35 7.22
N GLU A 269 5.48 -21.40 6.51
CA GLU A 269 6.84 -21.45 7.08
C GLU A 269 7.22 -20.24 7.92
N GLU A 270 6.68 -19.05 7.62
CA GLU A 270 6.92 -17.82 8.40
C GLU A 270 5.87 -17.67 9.51
N ARG A 271 4.65 -18.09 9.22
CA ARG A 271 3.47 -17.84 10.04
C ARG A 271 3.51 -18.56 11.39
N ASP A 272 4.16 -19.73 11.44
CA ASP A 272 4.32 -20.52 12.66
C ASP A 272 5.51 -20.09 13.53
N ILE A 273 6.35 -19.16 13.06
CA ILE A 273 7.51 -18.65 13.82
C ILE A 273 7.01 -17.79 14.98
N PRO A 274 7.40 -18.10 16.24
CA PRO A 274 7.03 -17.27 17.39
C PRO A 274 7.63 -15.87 17.28
N PHE A 275 6.78 -14.86 17.46
CA PHE A 275 7.19 -13.47 17.50
C PHE A 275 7.93 -13.11 18.78
N LYS A 276 8.92 -12.24 18.62
CA LYS A 276 9.68 -11.60 19.68
C LYS A 276 9.02 -10.28 20.06
N GLU A 277 8.66 -10.16 21.33
CA GLU A 277 8.15 -8.91 21.91
C GLU A 277 9.16 -7.76 21.78
N ASN A 278 8.65 -6.55 21.59
CA ASN A 278 9.39 -5.31 21.35
C ASN A 278 10.26 -5.33 20.08
N TYR A 279 10.00 -6.28 19.18
CA TYR A 279 10.69 -6.39 17.90
C TYR A 279 9.69 -6.66 16.77
N ASP A 280 9.01 -7.81 16.80
CA ASP A 280 7.99 -8.17 15.81
C ASP A 280 6.59 -7.67 16.19
N VAL A 281 6.34 -7.50 17.50
CA VAL A 281 5.08 -7.04 18.09
C VAL A 281 5.36 -6.22 19.35
N LEU A 282 4.39 -5.42 19.79
CA LEU A 282 4.44 -4.82 21.13
C LEU A 282 4.50 -5.88 22.23
N SER A 283 5.12 -5.54 23.36
CA SER A 283 5.04 -6.39 24.56
C SER A 283 3.60 -6.61 25.00
N ARG A 284 3.38 -7.72 25.71
CA ARG A 284 2.09 -8.02 26.33
C ARG A 284 1.66 -6.88 27.25
N GLU A 285 2.57 -6.34 28.06
CA GLU A 285 2.27 -5.23 28.97
C GLU A 285 1.85 -3.97 28.22
N ALA A 286 2.62 -3.54 27.21
CA ALA A 286 2.29 -2.36 26.40
C ALA A 286 0.94 -2.54 25.69
N SER A 287 0.68 -3.73 25.17
CA SER A 287 -0.58 -4.06 24.50
C SER A 287 -1.78 -3.97 25.44
N GLN A 288 -1.65 -4.50 26.67
CA GLN A 288 -2.69 -4.38 27.69
C GLN A 288 -2.91 -2.93 28.13
N LYS A 289 -1.82 -2.14 28.30
CA LYS A 289 -1.93 -0.70 28.61
C LYS A 289 -2.74 0.04 27.54
N LEU A 290 -2.44 -0.15 26.26
CA LEU A 290 -3.16 0.52 25.16
C LEU A 290 -4.64 0.14 25.13
N LEU A 291 -4.96 -1.15 25.22
CA LEU A 291 -6.34 -1.64 25.25
C LEU A 291 -7.11 -1.08 26.46
N TRP A 292 -6.46 -1.01 27.62
CA TRP A 292 -7.04 -0.48 28.86
C TRP A 292 -7.26 1.03 28.81
N TRP A 293 -6.24 1.80 28.41
CA TRP A 293 -6.29 3.26 28.40
C TRP A 293 -7.27 3.80 27.34
N LEU A 294 -7.26 3.23 26.14
CA LEU A 294 -7.94 3.84 25.00
C LEU A 294 -9.29 3.19 24.68
N GLN A 295 -9.46 1.93 25.09
CA GLN A 295 -10.64 1.10 24.77
C GLN A 295 -11.03 1.24 23.27
N PRO A 296 -10.11 0.92 22.35
CA PRO A 296 -10.35 1.11 20.92
C PRO A 296 -11.40 0.13 20.42
N ARG A 297 -12.15 0.54 19.38
CA ARG A 297 -13.11 -0.35 18.70
C ARG A 297 -12.50 -1.12 17.53
N LEU A 298 -11.35 -0.65 17.04
CA LEU A 298 -10.58 -1.24 15.95
C LEU A 298 -9.12 -0.87 16.14
N VAL A 299 -8.21 -1.79 15.85
CA VAL A 299 -6.77 -1.55 15.79
C VAL A 299 -6.30 -1.85 14.36
N LEU A 300 -5.51 -0.94 13.79
CA LEU A 300 -4.83 -1.16 12.51
C LEU A 300 -3.33 -1.00 12.72
N SER A 301 -2.58 -2.02 12.31
CA SER A 301 -1.12 -2.10 12.43
C SER A 301 -0.45 -2.37 11.08
N GLY A 302 0.87 -2.32 10.99
CA GLY A 302 1.67 -2.70 9.81
C GLY A 302 2.74 -3.72 10.18
N HIS A 303 3.99 -3.46 9.77
CA HIS A 303 5.25 -4.09 10.20
C HIS A 303 5.49 -5.53 9.71
N THR A 304 4.49 -6.41 9.82
CA THR A 304 4.63 -7.83 9.44
C THR A 304 4.58 -8.06 7.93
N HIS A 305 4.33 -7.00 7.14
CA HIS A 305 4.13 -7.00 5.68
C HIS A 305 2.94 -7.84 5.19
N SER A 306 2.34 -8.66 6.06
CA SER A 306 1.29 -9.62 5.80
C SER A 306 -0.02 -9.27 6.50
N ALA A 307 -1.14 -9.64 5.90
CA ALA A 307 -2.42 -9.45 6.56
C ALA A 307 -2.57 -10.44 7.70
N CYS A 308 -3.04 -9.94 8.84
CA CYS A 308 -3.54 -10.77 9.90
C CYS A 308 -4.70 -10.11 10.62
N GLU A 309 -5.76 -10.87 10.86
CA GLU A 309 -6.89 -10.45 11.68
C GLU A 309 -6.83 -11.18 13.03
N VAL A 310 -6.80 -10.41 14.12
CA VAL A 310 -6.70 -10.93 15.49
C VAL A 310 -7.76 -10.28 16.36
N HIS A 311 -8.35 -11.05 17.29
CA HIS A 311 -9.31 -10.53 18.26
C HIS A 311 -8.73 -10.54 19.66
N HIS A 312 -8.37 -9.37 20.18
CA HIS A 312 -7.79 -9.19 21.51
C HIS A 312 -8.85 -9.32 22.59
N GLY A 313 -8.65 -10.26 23.52
CA GLY A 313 -9.63 -10.60 24.55
C GLY A 313 -11.00 -11.04 24.01
N GLY A 314 -11.06 -11.47 22.74
CA GLY A 314 -12.30 -11.80 22.03
C GLY A 314 -13.21 -10.59 21.78
N ARG A 315 -12.73 -9.35 21.95
CA ARG A 315 -13.55 -8.13 21.90
C ARG A 315 -13.04 -7.09 20.91
N VAL A 316 -11.74 -6.83 20.91
CA VAL A 316 -11.15 -5.76 20.10
C VAL A 316 -10.49 -6.37 18.87
N PRO A 317 -11.04 -6.16 17.67
CA PRO A 317 -10.42 -6.62 16.44
C PRO A 317 -9.20 -5.75 16.08
N GLU A 318 -8.15 -6.41 15.64
CA GLU A 318 -6.96 -5.85 15.02
C GLU A 318 -6.82 -6.41 13.62
N LEU A 319 -6.50 -5.55 12.66
CA LEU A 319 -6.05 -5.94 11.32
C LEU A 319 -4.66 -5.37 11.07
N SER A 320 -3.68 -6.25 10.86
CA SER A 320 -2.38 -5.87 10.31
C SER A 320 -2.52 -5.63 8.80
N VAL A 321 -2.17 -4.43 8.37
CA VAL A 321 -2.24 -3.95 6.99
C VAL A 321 -1.05 -4.51 6.21
N PRO A 322 -1.28 -5.18 5.07
CA PRO A 322 -0.21 -5.64 4.20
C PRO A 322 0.68 -4.52 3.69
N SER A 323 1.91 -4.86 3.33
CA SER A 323 2.79 -3.92 2.66
C SER A 323 2.18 -3.44 1.33
N PHE A 324 2.30 -2.13 1.09
CA PHE A 324 1.88 -1.47 -0.15
C PHE A 324 2.89 -1.66 -1.29
N SER A 325 4.09 -2.16 -0.98
CA SER A 325 5.23 -2.22 -1.89
C SER A 325 5.50 -3.65 -2.38
N TRP A 326 5.78 -3.80 -3.68
CA TRP A 326 6.26 -5.08 -4.22
C TRP A 326 7.57 -5.57 -3.60
N ARG A 327 8.32 -4.69 -2.93
CA ARG A 327 9.59 -5.05 -2.28
C ARG A 327 9.39 -6.12 -1.21
N ASN A 328 8.24 -6.10 -0.54
CA ASN A 328 7.98 -6.96 0.62
C ASN A 328 7.06 -8.13 0.29
N ARG A 329 6.27 -8.03 -0.80
CA ARG A 329 5.33 -9.07 -1.20
C ARG A 329 4.94 -8.97 -2.67
N ASN A 330 4.63 -10.11 -3.28
CA ASN A 330 4.22 -10.18 -4.68
C ASN A 330 2.81 -9.58 -4.94
N ASN A 331 1.89 -9.68 -3.98
CA ASN A 331 0.51 -9.21 -4.07
C ASN A 331 0.22 -8.09 -3.04
N PRO A 332 0.79 -6.88 -3.18
CA PRO A 332 0.58 -5.79 -2.24
C PRO A 332 -0.87 -5.32 -2.29
N SER A 333 -1.31 -4.69 -1.21
CA SER A 333 -2.68 -4.20 -1.08
C SER A 333 -2.74 -3.00 -0.15
N PHE A 334 -3.92 -2.38 -0.09
CA PHE A 334 -4.26 -1.43 0.94
C PHE A 334 -5.65 -1.72 1.50
N ILE A 335 -5.93 -1.19 2.69
CA ILE A 335 -7.24 -1.35 3.33
C ILE A 335 -8.08 -0.11 3.07
N MET A 336 -9.32 -0.32 2.66
CA MET A 336 -10.37 0.68 2.54
C MET A 336 -11.31 0.55 3.74
N GLY A 337 -11.61 1.66 4.41
CA GLY A 337 -12.56 1.71 5.51
C GLY A 337 -13.70 2.68 5.23
N SER A 338 -14.93 2.21 5.34
CA SER A 338 -16.13 3.04 5.49
C SER A 338 -16.44 3.14 6.98
N ILE A 339 -16.22 4.32 7.58
CA ILE A 339 -16.22 4.49 9.03
C ILE A 339 -17.28 5.52 9.43
N THR A 340 -18.11 5.21 10.43
CA THR A 340 -19.00 6.17 11.10
C THR A 340 -18.57 6.31 12.57
N PRO A 341 -19.14 7.26 13.35
CA PRO A 341 -18.85 7.35 14.79
C PRO A 341 -19.18 6.07 15.58
N THR A 342 -20.10 5.25 15.09
CA THR A 342 -20.62 4.07 15.81
C THR A 342 -20.14 2.74 15.22
N ASP A 343 -20.02 2.63 13.90
CA ASP A 343 -19.69 1.37 13.21
C ASP A 343 -18.58 1.58 12.16
N TYR A 344 -18.07 0.49 11.59
CA TYR A 344 -17.13 0.51 10.48
C TYR A 344 -17.20 -0.79 9.66
N THR A 345 -16.83 -0.68 8.39
CA THR A 345 -16.59 -1.86 7.54
C THR A 345 -15.28 -1.67 6.80
N LEU A 346 -14.48 -2.73 6.71
CA LEU A 346 -13.21 -2.74 5.99
C LEU A 346 -13.29 -3.63 4.74
N SER A 347 -12.55 -3.26 3.70
CA SER A 347 -12.30 -4.11 2.53
C SER A 347 -10.85 -3.99 2.09
N LYS A 348 -10.33 -5.06 1.48
CA LYS A 348 -8.98 -5.09 0.92
C LYS A 348 -9.04 -4.70 -0.56
N CYS A 349 -8.13 -3.83 -0.99
CA CYS A 349 -7.93 -3.53 -2.41
C CYS A 349 -6.54 -3.98 -2.84
N TYR A 350 -6.51 -5.04 -3.66
CA TYR A 350 -5.27 -5.60 -4.18
C TYR A 350 -4.72 -4.76 -5.33
N LEU A 351 -3.40 -4.61 -5.33
CA LEU A 351 -2.65 -4.02 -6.42
C LEU A 351 -2.23 -5.11 -7.42
N PRO A 352 -1.77 -4.73 -8.63
CA PRO A 352 -1.25 -5.69 -9.59
C PRO A 352 -0.15 -6.55 -8.95
N ARG A 353 -0.12 -7.85 -9.26
CA ARG A 353 0.94 -8.74 -8.78
C ARG A 353 2.22 -8.54 -9.59
N GLU A 354 3.38 -8.56 -8.94
CA GLU A 354 4.65 -8.37 -9.64
C GLU A 354 4.91 -9.48 -10.65
N ASP A 355 4.72 -10.73 -10.24
CA ASP A 355 4.90 -11.92 -11.07
C ASP A 355 4.09 -11.84 -12.37
N VAL A 356 2.82 -11.42 -12.30
CA VAL A 356 1.95 -11.23 -13.46
C VAL A 356 2.55 -10.20 -14.42
N VAL A 357 3.02 -9.07 -13.90
CA VAL A 357 3.64 -8.03 -14.74
C VAL A 357 4.93 -8.53 -15.39
N LEU A 358 5.78 -9.25 -14.65
CA LEU A 358 7.01 -9.83 -15.18
C LEU A 358 6.73 -10.91 -16.24
N ILE A 359 5.74 -11.78 -16.00
CA ILE A 359 5.31 -12.81 -16.96
C ILE A 359 4.84 -12.17 -18.27
N ILE A 360 4.06 -11.08 -18.19
CA ILE A 360 3.61 -10.34 -19.39
C ILE A 360 4.82 -9.79 -20.15
N TYR A 361 5.78 -9.17 -19.46
CA TYR A 361 7.00 -8.68 -20.09
C TYR A 361 7.79 -9.79 -20.78
N CYS A 362 8.04 -10.90 -20.09
CA CYS A 362 8.74 -12.06 -20.66
C CYS A 362 7.99 -12.64 -21.88
N GLY A 363 6.66 -12.75 -21.80
CA GLY A 363 5.82 -13.22 -22.89
C GLY A 363 5.90 -12.31 -24.13
N VAL A 364 5.87 -10.99 -23.94
CA VAL A 364 6.00 -10.02 -25.04
C VAL A 364 7.40 -10.04 -25.63
N VAL A 365 8.46 -10.16 -24.82
CA VAL A 365 9.84 -10.32 -25.34
C VAL A 365 9.94 -11.58 -26.22
N GLY A 366 9.39 -12.71 -25.75
CA GLY A 366 9.32 -13.94 -26.56
C GLY A 366 8.57 -13.74 -27.88
N PHE A 367 7.42 -13.07 -27.84
CA PHE A 367 6.65 -12.74 -29.04
C PHE A 367 7.42 -11.84 -30.02
N LEU A 368 8.13 -10.82 -29.52
CA LEU A 368 8.96 -9.94 -30.34
C LEU A 368 10.08 -10.70 -31.03
N VAL A 369 10.77 -11.61 -30.32
CA VAL A 369 11.82 -12.46 -30.91
C VAL A 369 11.26 -13.32 -32.04
N VAL A 370 10.11 -13.97 -31.84
CA VAL A 370 9.44 -14.77 -32.88
C VAL A 370 9.03 -13.90 -34.07
N LEU A 371 8.48 -12.71 -33.83
CA LEU A 371 8.10 -11.78 -34.88
C LEU A 371 9.30 -11.33 -35.72
N THR A 372 10.46 -11.09 -35.09
CA THR A 372 11.70 -10.73 -35.78
C THR A 372 12.24 -11.91 -36.59
N LEU A 373 12.33 -13.10 -36.00
CA LEU A 373 12.85 -14.30 -36.68
C LEU A 373 11.96 -14.72 -37.87
N THR A 374 10.63 -14.65 -37.73
CA THR A 374 9.70 -14.92 -38.84
C THR A 374 9.80 -13.88 -39.94
N HIS A 375 10.04 -12.60 -39.60
CA HIS A 375 10.22 -11.54 -40.61
C HIS A 375 11.49 -11.74 -41.44
N PHE A 376 12.59 -12.17 -40.82
CA PHE A 376 13.84 -12.51 -41.50
C PHE A 376 13.84 -13.91 -42.14
N GLY A 377 12.77 -14.70 -42.00
CA GLY A 377 12.66 -16.04 -42.58
C GLY A 377 13.48 -17.12 -41.86
N LEU A 378 13.98 -16.83 -40.65
CA LEU A 378 14.69 -17.78 -39.78
C LEU A 378 13.75 -18.75 -39.06
N LEU A 379 12.45 -18.45 -39.04
CA LEU A 379 11.37 -19.33 -38.61
C LEU A 379 10.34 -19.46 -39.72
N ALA A 380 9.90 -20.69 -40.02
CA ALA A 380 8.76 -20.91 -40.89
C ALA A 380 7.53 -20.24 -40.29
N SER A 381 6.90 -19.31 -41.04
CA SER A 381 5.65 -18.72 -40.59
C SER A 381 4.60 -19.84 -40.46
N PRO A 382 3.95 -20.02 -39.30
CA PRO A 382 2.88 -21.01 -39.16
C PRO A 382 1.74 -20.79 -40.18
N PHE A 383 1.57 -19.56 -40.68
CA PHE A 383 0.56 -19.22 -41.69
C PHE A 383 0.91 -19.66 -43.12
N LEU A 384 2.19 -19.84 -43.47
CA LEU A 384 2.59 -20.29 -44.81
C LEU A 384 2.54 -21.82 -44.95
N SER A 385 2.71 -22.56 -43.85
CA SER A 385 2.53 -24.02 -43.83
C SER A 385 1.07 -24.46 -43.95
N GLY A 386 0.12 -23.70 -43.37
CA GLY A 386 -1.31 -24.05 -43.42
C GLY A 386 -1.96 -23.88 -44.80
N LEU A 387 -1.61 -22.83 -45.55
CA LEU A 387 -2.17 -22.62 -46.89
C LEU A 387 -1.63 -23.61 -47.94
N ASN A 388 -0.39 -24.08 -47.79
CA ASN A 388 0.16 -25.09 -48.70
C ASN A 388 -0.47 -26.48 -48.51
N LEU A 389 -1.06 -26.76 -47.34
CA LEU A 389 -1.80 -28.00 -47.08
C LEU A 389 -3.25 -27.96 -47.62
N LEU A 390 -3.89 -26.78 -47.64
CA LEU A 390 -5.23 -26.62 -48.22
C LEU A 390 -5.21 -26.54 -49.77
N GLY A 391 -4.09 -26.15 -50.37
CA GLY A 391 -3.93 -26.10 -51.83
C GLY A 391 -3.77 -27.47 -52.52
N LYS A 392 -3.39 -28.53 -51.81
CA LYS A 392 -3.13 -29.86 -52.41
C LYS A 392 -4.31 -30.83 -52.39
N ARG A 393 -5.52 -30.40 -52.00
CA ARG A 393 -6.73 -31.25 -52.01
C ARG A 393 -7.75 -30.84 -53.09
N LYS A 394 -7.29 -30.69 -54.33
CA LYS A 394 -8.03 -30.67 -55.60
C LYS A 394 -6.94 -30.89 -56.66
N THR A 395 -6.72 -32.08 -57.19
CA THR A 395 -7.54 -32.76 -58.19
C THR A 395 -7.29 -34.27 -58.15
N ARG A 396 -8.37 -34.99 -58.46
CA ARG A 396 -8.50 -36.45 -58.55
C ARG A 396 -7.89 -36.98 -59.83
#